data_AF-A0A957BC47-F1
#
_entry.id   AF-A0A957BC47-F1
#
_cell.length_a   1.000
_cell.length_b   1.000
_cell.length_c   1.000
_cell.angle_alpha   90.00
_cell.angle_beta   90.00
_cell.angle_gamma   90.00
#
_symmetry.space_group_name_H-M   'P 1'
#
loop_
_entity.id
_entity.type
_entity.pdbx_description
1 polymer ?
#
loop_
_entity_poly.entity_id
_entity_poly.type
_entity_poly.pdbx_seq_one_letter_code
_entity_poly.pdbx_strand_id
1 'polypeptide(L)'
;MTEFHQAFAEQIHTVFAGNLLGDDIFVSTSNQYFDADAAASELSYENWQDVPLATLVKHRNYTAYFTASAFHFYLPAMLTAIVLHTDKVDTLFDNVIHDLMPPMLGQTYRIFQERTKKFSEEESAIIGTFFEEFPTLFPPSLWTQLKDSERSRAIEYW
;
A
#
# COMPACT_ATOMS: atom_id res chain seq x y z
N MET A 1 12.22 16.41 -3.39
CA MET A 1 12.02 15.61 -2.16
C MET A 1 12.35 16.50 -0.98
N THR A 2 11.42 16.67 -0.03
CA THR A 2 11.58 17.57 1.12
C THR A 2 11.94 16.79 2.38
N GLU A 3 12.41 17.47 3.43
CA GLU A 3 12.67 16.87 4.76
C GLU A 3 11.43 16.14 5.30
N PHE A 4 10.24 16.66 5.01
CA PHE A 4 8.98 16.02 5.42
C PHE A 4 8.77 14.63 4.79
N HIS A 5 9.14 14.43 3.52
CA HIS A 5 8.97 13.13 2.86
C HIS A 5 9.88 12.07 3.51
N GLN A 6 11.09 12.47 3.89
CA GLN A 6 12.04 11.59 4.59
C GLN A 6 11.53 11.28 5.99
N ALA A 7 11.10 12.28 6.75
CA ALA A 7 10.55 12.09 8.09
C ALA A 7 9.29 11.20 8.09
N PHE A 8 8.42 11.33 7.08
CA PHE A 8 7.25 10.47 6.96
C PHE A 8 7.62 9.03 6.59
N ALA A 9 8.59 8.82 5.69
CA ALA A 9 9.13 7.50 5.41
C ALA A 9 9.75 6.85 6.67
N GLU A 10 10.51 7.61 7.46
CA GLU A 10 11.06 7.12 8.74
C GLU A 10 9.96 6.71 9.75
N GLN A 11 8.83 7.43 9.77
CA GLN A 11 7.66 7.03 10.57
C GLN A 11 7.06 5.70 10.08
N ILE A 12 6.90 5.51 8.76
CA ILE A 12 6.48 4.23 8.19
C ILE A 12 7.43 3.11 8.64
N HIS A 13 8.75 3.33 8.53
CA HIS A 13 9.75 2.36 8.97
C HIS A 13 9.64 2.00 10.45
N THR A 14 9.35 2.99 11.30
CA THR A 14 9.23 2.81 12.75
C THR A 14 7.97 2.03 13.11
N VAL A 15 6.83 2.39 12.51
CA VAL A 15 5.52 1.79 12.80
C VAL A 15 5.44 0.35 12.28
N PHE A 16 5.99 0.08 11.09
CA PHE A 16 6.03 -1.25 10.48
C PHE A 16 7.32 -2.03 10.80
N ALA A 17 8.01 -1.71 11.90
CA ALA A 17 9.28 -2.36 12.27
C ALA A 17 9.13 -3.83 12.73
N GLY A 18 7.91 -4.32 12.93
CA GLY A 18 7.64 -5.70 13.32
C GLY A 18 8.03 -6.72 12.25
N ASN A 19 8.23 -7.97 12.67
CA ASN A 19 8.39 -9.09 11.74
C ASN A 19 7.07 -9.36 11.02
N LEU A 20 6.91 -8.77 9.84
CA LEU A 20 5.80 -9.04 8.95
C LEU A 20 6.04 -10.39 8.27
N LEU A 21 5.03 -11.27 8.29
CA LEU A 21 5.11 -12.57 7.63
C LEU A 21 4.59 -12.45 6.20
N GLY A 22 5.45 -12.72 5.23
CA GLY A 22 5.14 -12.81 3.80
C GLY A 22 4.61 -14.17 3.35
N ASP A 23 3.95 -14.94 4.23
CA ASP A 23 3.42 -16.26 3.88
C ASP A 23 2.24 -16.15 2.90
N ASP A 24 2.21 -17.02 1.89
CA ASP A 24 1.28 -17.05 0.75
C ASP A 24 1.02 -15.66 0.13
N ILE A 25 1.85 -15.29 -0.85
CA ILE A 25 1.82 -13.95 -1.48
C ILE A 25 0.46 -13.69 -2.16
N PHE A 26 -0.07 -14.67 -2.88
CA PHE A 26 -1.25 -14.51 -3.72
C PHE A 26 -2.43 -15.37 -3.25
N VAL A 27 -3.65 -14.87 -3.45
CA VAL A 27 -4.86 -15.69 -3.23
C VAL A 27 -4.86 -16.89 -4.18
N SER A 28 -5.49 -18.00 -3.77
CA SER A 28 -5.43 -19.28 -4.49
C SER A 28 -6.00 -19.25 -5.92
N THR A 29 -6.82 -18.25 -6.26
CA THR A 29 -7.38 -18.06 -7.61
C THR A 29 -6.48 -17.27 -8.56
N SER A 30 -5.32 -16.77 -8.10
CA SER A 30 -4.49 -15.83 -8.88
C SER A 30 -3.91 -16.44 -10.16
N ASN A 31 -3.56 -17.73 -10.14
CA ASN A 31 -3.07 -18.47 -11.31
C ASN A 31 -4.09 -18.56 -12.47
N GLN A 32 -5.35 -18.15 -12.25
CA GLN A 32 -6.34 -18.02 -13.31
C GLN A 32 -6.15 -16.74 -14.15
N TYR A 33 -5.38 -15.77 -13.66
CA TYR A 33 -5.26 -14.43 -14.24
C TYR A 33 -3.84 -14.10 -14.70
N PHE A 34 -2.82 -14.63 -14.02
CA PHE A 34 -1.40 -14.47 -14.35
C PHE A 34 -0.59 -15.63 -13.78
N ASP A 35 0.69 -15.73 -14.14
CA ASP A 35 1.62 -16.71 -13.55
C ASP A 35 1.99 -16.27 -12.12
N ALA A 36 1.13 -16.63 -11.17
CA ALA A 36 1.26 -16.22 -9.78
C ALA A 36 2.42 -16.94 -9.08
N ASP A 37 2.74 -18.16 -9.50
CA ASP A 37 3.87 -18.92 -8.96
C ASP A 37 5.20 -18.26 -9.38
N ALA A 38 5.35 -17.89 -10.65
CA ALA A 38 6.52 -17.14 -11.10
C ALA A 38 6.61 -15.77 -10.42
N ALA A 39 5.51 -15.01 -10.34
CA ALA A 39 5.50 -13.72 -9.65
C ALA A 39 5.83 -13.84 -8.16
N ALA A 40 5.35 -14.91 -7.49
CA ALA A 40 5.62 -15.15 -6.07
C ALA A 40 7.11 -15.41 -5.82
N SER A 41 7.79 -16.12 -6.72
CA SER A 41 9.23 -16.36 -6.62
C SER A 41 10.06 -15.08 -6.69
N GLU A 42 9.57 -14.06 -7.42
CA GLU A 42 10.21 -12.74 -7.53
C GLU A 42 9.81 -11.78 -6.41
N LEU A 43 8.78 -12.13 -5.64
CA LEU A 43 8.26 -11.43 -4.46
C LEU A 43 8.57 -12.20 -3.18
N SER A 44 9.64 -13.00 -3.15
CA SER A 44 10.05 -13.71 -1.95
C SER A 44 11.15 -12.92 -1.24
N TYR A 45 10.75 -12.15 -0.22
CA TYR A 45 11.65 -11.36 0.62
C TYR A 45 11.41 -11.66 2.09
N GLU A 46 12.48 -11.73 2.89
CA GLU A 46 12.38 -11.95 4.34
C GLU A 46 12.00 -10.66 5.10
N ASN A 47 12.37 -9.50 4.56
CA ASN A 47 12.10 -8.20 5.14
C ASN A 47 11.55 -7.26 4.07
N TRP A 48 10.45 -6.57 4.39
CA TRP A 48 9.82 -5.63 3.48
C TRP A 48 10.74 -4.47 3.10
N GLN A 49 11.69 -4.12 3.97
CA GLN A 49 12.67 -3.05 3.73
C GLN A 49 13.66 -3.39 2.61
N ASP A 50 13.83 -4.68 2.31
CA ASP A 50 14.73 -5.16 1.25
C ASP A 50 14.04 -5.23 -0.11
N VAL A 51 12.74 -4.95 -0.19
CA VAL A 51 11.96 -5.01 -1.44
C VAL A 51 12.38 -3.85 -2.36
N PRO A 52 12.99 -4.12 -3.53
CA PRO A 52 13.43 -3.07 -4.43
C PRO A 52 12.25 -2.34 -5.08
N LEU A 53 12.40 -1.03 -5.31
CA LEU A 53 11.45 -0.22 -6.09
C LEU A 53 11.10 -0.88 -7.44
N ALA A 54 12.11 -1.44 -8.12
CA ALA A 54 11.91 -2.10 -9.42
C ALA A 54 10.97 -3.30 -9.31
N THR A 55 11.02 -4.06 -8.22
CA THR A 55 10.11 -5.18 -7.95
C THR A 55 8.69 -4.69 -7.71
N LEU A 56 8.52 -3.67 -6.87
CA LEU A 56 7.20 -3.06 -6.61
C LEU A 56 6.56 -2.55 -7.90
N VAL A 57 7.33 -1.84 -8.74
CA VAL A 57 6.84 -1.34 -10.02
C VAL A 57 6.53 -2.50 -10.98
N LYS A 58 7.40 -3.51 -11.07
CA LYS A 58 7.17 -4.68 -11.94
C LYS A 58 5.86 -5.40 -11.62
N HIS A 59 5.56 -5.59 -10.33
CA HIS A 59 4.39 -6.36 -9.88
C HIS A 59 3.20 -5.51 -9.42
N ARG A 60 3.21 -4.19 -9.67
CA ARG A 60 2.17 -3.24 -9.20
C ARG A 60 0.74 -3.64 -9.53
N ASN A 61 0.51 -4.36 -10.64
CA ASN A 61 -0.83 -4.81 -11.05
C ASN A 61 -1.32 -6.05 -10.29
N TYR A 62 -0.48 -6.68 -9.47
CA TYR A 62 -0.81 -7.88 -8.72
C TYR A 62 -1.18 -7.59 -7.26
N THR A 63 -1.08 -6.34 -6.79
CA THR A 63 -1.40 -5.97 -5.40
C THR A 63 -2.85 -6.31 -5.04
N ALA A 64 -3.78 -6.18 -5.99
CA ALA A 64 -5.19 -6.58 -5.83
C ALA A 64 -5.39 -8.08 -5.53
N TYR A 65 -4.41 -8.92 -5.88
CA TYR A 65 -4.43 -10.38 -5.68
C TYR A 65 -3.62 -10.82 -4.46
N PHE A 66 -2.97 -9.88 -3.75
CA PHE A 66 -2.28 -10.21 -2.51
C PHE A 66 -3.25 -10.73 -1.46
N THR A 67 -2.82 -11.75 -0.73
CA THR A 67 -3.48 -12.13 0.53
C THR A 67 -3.42 -10.97 1.52
N ALA A 68 -4.24 -11.02 2.57
CA ALA A 68 -4.19 -9.98 3.60
C ALA A 68 -2.81 -9.87 4.27
N SER A 69 -2.14 -10.99 4.52
CA SER A 69 -0.78 -11.01 5.10
C SER A 69 0.25 -10.43 4.14
N ALA A 70 0.22 -10.83 2.86
CA ALA A 70 1.13 -10.30 1.85
C ALA A 70 0.93 -8.79 1.64
N PHE A 71 -0.33 -8.33 1.61
CA PHE A 71 -0.61 -6.90 1.50
C PHE A 71 -0.06 -6.13 2.71
N HIS A 72 -0.24 -6.65 3.93
CA HIS A 72 0.34 -6.07 5.14
C HIS A 72 1.87 -6.00 5.08
N PHE A 73 2.53 -7.07 4.61
CA PHE A 73 3.98 -7.11 4.40
C PHE A 73 4.47 -6.07 3.40
N TYR A 74 3.82 -5.97 2.24
CA TYR A 74 4.27 -5.11 1.13
C TYR A 74 3.85 -3.65 1.26
N LEU A 75 2.79 -3.35 2.01
CA LEU A 75 2.26 -1.99 2.13
C LEU A 75 3.31 -0.95 2.57
N PRO A 76 4.11 -1.16 3.63
CA PRO A 76 5.11 -0.16 4.02
C PRO A 76 6.15 0.11 2.93
N ALA A 77 6.58 -0.93 2.19
CA ALA A 77 7.47 -0.76 1.05
C ALA A 77 6.82 0.07 -0.06
N MET A 78 5.53 -0.18 -0.36
CA MET A 78 4.77 0.56 -1.37
C MET A 78 4.54 2.02 -0.97
N LEU A 79 4.16 2.29 0.30
CA LEU A 79 3.98 3.66 0.80
C LEU A 79 5.29 4.44 0.77
N THR A 80 6.39 3.84 1.24
CA THR A 80 7.72 4.45 1.18
C THR A 80 8.15 4.75 -0.25
N ALA A 81 7.92 3.81 -1.18
CA ALA A 81 8.21 4.03 -2.60
C ALA A 81 7.38 5.18 -3.20
N ILE A 82 6.09 5.24 -2.89
CA ILE A 82 5.18 6.30 -3.36
C ILE A 82 5.63 7.67 -2.86
N VAL A 83 6.02 7.77 -1.59
CA VAL A 83 6.45 9.03 -0.96
C VAL A 83 7.82 9.46 -1.47
N LEU A 84 8.80 8.55 -1.55
CA LEU A 84 10.19 8.93 -1.88
C LEU A 84 10.47 8.97 -3.40
N HIS A 85 9.67 8.27 -4.20
CA HIS A 85 9.92 8.06 -5.62
C HIS A 85 8.67 8.27 -6.47
N THR A 86 7.88 9.29 -6.15
CA THR A 86 6.60 9.61 -6.81
C THR A 86 6.70 9.67 -8.35
N ASP A 87 7.85 10.08 -8.89
CA ASP A 87 8.13 10.16 -10.34
C ASP A 87 8.37 8.79 -11.01
N LYS A 88 8.52 7.72 -10.23
CA LYS A 88 8.94 6.38 -10.71
C LYS A 88 7.92 5.27 -10.42
N VAL A 89 6.90 5.54 -9.61
CA VAL A 89 5.95 4.51 -9.15
C VAL A 89 4.85 4.17 -10.17
N ASP A 90 4.62 4.99 -11.20
CA ASP A 90 3.59 4.75 -12.23
C ASP A 90 2.22 4.40 -11.61
N THR A 91 1.49 3.42 -12.13
CA THR A 91 0.17 2.99 -11.63
C THR A 91 0.19 2.36 -10.23
N LEU A 92 1.37 2.15 -9.61
CA LEU A 92 1.44 1.67 -8.23
C LEU A 92 0.75 2.65 -7.27
N PHE A 93 0.89 3.95 -7.54
CA PHE A 93 0.23 5.01 -6.78
C PHE A 93 -1.29 4.82 -6.75
N ASP A 94 -1.89 4.73 -7.94
CA ASP A 94 -3.34 4.59 -8.10
C ASP A 94 -3.84 3.27 -7.48
N ASN A 95 -3.08 2.18 -7.66
CA ASN A 95 -3.42 0.87 -7.11
C ASN A 95 -3.42 0.88 -5.57
N VAL A 96 -2.41 1.47 -4.94
CA VAL A 96 -2.35 1.54 -3.46
C VAL A 96 -3.45 2.43 -2.90
N ILE A 97 -3.72 3.59 -3.52
CA ILE A 97 -4.86 4.43 -3.11
C ILE A 97 -6.17 3.65 -3.20
N HIS A 98 -6.38 2.94 -4.31
CA HIS A 98 -7.57 2.13 -4.50
C HIS A 98 -7.68 1.00 -3.46
N ASP A 99 -6.59 0.28 -3.22
CA ASP A 99 -6.52 -0.84 -2.27
C ASP A 99 -6.74 -0.41 -0.80
N LEU A 100 -6.38 0.83 -0.46
CA LEU A 100 -6.59 1.44 0.86
C LEU A 100 -7.90 2.21 0.99
N MET A 101 -8.65 2.40 -0.09
CA MET A 101 -9.86 3.20 -0.07
C MET A 101 -11.01 2.43 0.61
N PRO A 102 -11.62 2.96 1.69
CA PRO A 102 -12.77 2.32 2.31
C PRO A 102 -13.96 2.21 1.33
N PRO A 103 -14.74 1.12 1.40
CA PRO A 103 -15.94 0.97 0.57
C PRO A 103 -16.93 2.12 0.80
N MET A 104 -17.77 2.41 -0.20
CA MET A 104 -18.87 3.35 -0.01
C MET A 104 -19.87 2.81 1.01
N LEU A 105 -20.66 3.70 1.62
CA LEU A 105 -21.73 3.30 2.54
C LEU A 105 -22.65 2.26 1.88
N GLY A 106 -22.83 1.12 2.55
CA GLY A 106 -23.64 0.00 2.06
C GLY A 106 -22.90 -0.98 1.13
N GLN A 107 -21.64 -0.72 0.78
CA GLN A 107 -20.79 -1.68 0.08
C GLN A 107 -19.94 -2.48 1.08
N THR A 108 -19.64 -3.72 0.73
CA THR A 108 -18.69 -4.55 1.48
C THR A 108 -17.72 -5.20 0.52
N TYR A 109 -16.43 -5.08 0.82
CA TYR A 109 -15.37 -5.74 0.08
C TYR A 109 -14.64 -6.65 1.06
N ARG A 110 -14.85 -7.97 0.89
CA ARG A 110 -14.30 -8.97 1.81
C ARG A 110 -12.78 -8.84 1.95
N ILE A 111 -12.07 -8.65 0.84
CA ILE A 111 -10.62 -8.51 0.84
C ILE A 111 -10.15 -7.27 1.62
N PHE A 112 -10.86 -6.15 1.49
CA PHE A 112 -10.57 -4.94 2.27
C PHE A 112 -10.73 -5.20 3.77
N GLN A 113 -11.83 -5.85 4.17
CA GLN A 113 -12.07 -6.22 5.57
C GLN A 113 -11.06 -7.22 6.13
N GLU A 114 -10.52 -8.11 5.28
CA GLU A 114 -9.47 -9.05 5.68
C GLU A 114 -8.13 -8.35 5.85
N ARG A 115 -7.80 -7.38 4.97
CA ARG A 115 -6.60 -6.54 5.07
C ARG A 115 -6.64 -5.65 6.31
N THR A 116 -7.74 -4.97 6.57
CA THR A 116 -7.84 -4.03 7.70
C THR A 116 -7.62 -4.69 9.05
N LYS A 117 -8.02 -5.98 9.19
CA LYS A 117 -7.77 -6.77 10.41
C LYS A 117 -6.31 -7.10 10.67
N LYS A 118 -5.41 -6.89 9.70
CA LYS A 118 -3.97 -7.13 9.85
C LYS A 118 -3.24 -5.93 10.45
N PHE A 119 -3.76 -4.74 10.25
CA PHE A 119 -3.14 -3.52 10.72
C PHE A 119 -3.42 -3.31 12.22
N SER A 120 -2.38 -2.93 12.96
CA SER A 120 -2.50 -2.40 14.31
C SER A 120 -3.14 -1.00 14.30
N GLU A 121 -3.46 -0.48 15.48
CA GLU A 121 -3.94 0.90 15.62
C GLU A 121 -2.89 1.91 15.14
N GLU A 122 -1.60 1.68 15.42
CA GLU A 122 -0.51 2.55 14.97
C GLU A 122 -0.31 2.48 13.45
N GLU A 123 -0.40 1.28 12.88
CA GLU A 123 -0.34 1.06 11.41
C GLU A 123 -1.55 1.67 10.68
N SER A 124 -2.72 1.65 11.30
CA SER A 124 -3.91 2.31 10.74
C SER A 124 -3.75 3.84 10.80
N ALA A 125 -3.27 4.37 11.92
CA ALA A 125 -3.02 5.80 12.08
C ALA A 125 -2.03 6.34 11.04
N ILE A 126 -0.93 5.64 10.73
CA ILE A 126 0.02 6.08 9.70
C ILE A 126 -0.58 6.05 8.29
N ILE A 127 -1.50 5.10 8.01
CA ILE A 127 -2.29 5.09 6.77
C ILE A 127 -3.24 6.30 6.73
N GLY A 128 -3.90 6.64 7.85
CA GLY A 128 -4.71 7.85 7.98
C GLY A 128 -3.91 9.11 7.71
N THR A 129 -2.73 9.24 8.32
CA THR A 129 -1.82 10.38 8.10
C THR A 129 -1.35 10.48 6.64
N PHE A 130 -1.13 9.35 5.95
CA PHE A 130 -0.83 9.35 4.51
C PHE A 130 -1.91 10.07 3.69
N PHE A 131 -3.19 9.87 4.03
CA PHE A 131 -4.30 10.59 3.39
C PHE A 131 -4.44 12.03 3.88
N GLU A 132 -4.22 12.30 5.17
CA GLU A 132 -4.29 13.65 5.75
C GLU A 132 -3.24 14.59 5.13
N GLU A 133 -2.01 14.10 5.01
CA GLU A 133 -0.85 14.86 4.53
C GLU A 133 -0.67 14.79 3.01
N PHE A 134 -1.67 14.28 2.28
CA PHE A 134 -1.62 14.12 0.83
C PHE A 134 -1.20 15.40 0.07
N PRO A 135 -1.68 16.62 0.40
CA PRO A 135 -1.22 17.85 -0.26
C PRO A 135 0.24 18.19 0.01
N THR A 136 0.78 17.76 1.16
CA THR A 136 2.17 17.96 1.56
C THR A 136 3.10 16.95 0.89
N LEU A 137 2.62 15.70 0.75
CA LEU A 137 3.36 14.57 0.18
C LEU A 137 3.39 14.57 -1.35
N PHE A 138 2.40 15.17 -2.02
CA PHE A 138 2.25 15.03 -3.47
C PHE A 138 2.02 16.35 -4.20
N PRO A 139 2.58 16.52 -5.42
CA PRO A 139 2.35 17.72 -6.22
C PRO A 139 0.89 17.84 -6.66
N PRO A 140 0.39 19.06 -6.92
CA PRO A 140 -1.00 19.30 -7.34
C PRO A 140 -1.48 18.49 -8.55
N SER A 141 -0.57 18.07 -9.43
CA SER A 141 -0.89 17.22 -10.58
C SER A 141 -1.47 15.85 -10.20
N LEU A 142 -1.22 15.37 -8.98
CA LEU A 142 -1.75 14.09 -8.48
C LEU A 142 -3.01 14.27 -7.63
N TRP A 143 -3.38 15.50 -7.26
CA TRP A 143 -4.58 15.74 -6.44
C TRP A 143 -5.88 15.38 -7.16
N THR A 144 -5.88 15.36 -8.49
CA THR A 144 -7.05 14.94 -9.27
C THR A 144 -7.31 13.43 -9.20
N GLN A 145 -6.34 12.63 -8.74
CA GLN A 145 -6.50 11.18 -8.59
C GLN A 145 -7.26 10.77 -7.32
N LEU A 146 -7.40 11.69 -6.37
CA LEU A 146 -8.12 11.46 -5.11
C LEU A 146 -9.05 12.63 -4.81
N LYS A 147 -10.37 12.44 -4.94
CA LYS A 147 -11.34 13.51 -4.64
C LYS A 147 -11.30 13.84 -3.15
N ASP A 148 -11.56 15.10 -2.80
CA ASP A 148 -11.62 15.53 -1.40
C ASP A 148 -12.58 14.67 -0.56
N SER A 149 -13.73 14.29 -1.11
CA SER A 149 -14.69 13.42 -0.41
C SER A 149 -14.17 11.99 -0.19
N GLU A 150 -13.36 11.47 -1.10
CA GLU A 150 -12.72 10.15 -0.98
C GLU A 150 -11.59 10.22 0.05
N ARG A 151 -10.79 11.29 0.02
CA ARG A 151 -9.75 11.57 1.02
C ARG A 151 -10.32 11.70 2.43
N SER A 152 -11.34 12.52 2.63
CA SER A 152 -11.98 12.70 3.95
C SER A 152 -12.52 11.38 4.51
N ARG A 153 -13.14 10.54 3.67
CA ARG A 153 -13.60 9.22 4.09
C ARG A 153 -12.44 8.30 4.50
N ALA A 154 -11.33 8.34 3.76
CA ALA A 154 -10.17 7.54 4.11
C ALA A 154 -9.58 7.99 5.46
N ILE A 155 -9.46 9.30 5.69
CA ILE A 155 -9.00 9.88 6.97
C ILE A 155 -9.93 9.50 8.13
N GLU A 156 -11.26 9.48 7.93
CA GLU A 156 -12.21 9.12 8.99
C GLU A 156 -12.21 7.61 9.32
N TYR A 157 -11.78 6.78 8.38
CA TYR A 157 -11.80 5.32 8.54
C TYR A 157 -10.53 4.77 9.18
N TRP A 158 -9.38 5.23 8.72
CA TRP A 158 -8.06 4.77 9.13
C TRP A 158 -7.60 5.48 10.40
#